data_AF-A0A1F7I317-F1
#
_entry.id   AF-A0A1F7I317-F1
#
_cell.length_a   1.000
_cell.length_b   1.000
_cell.length_c   1.000
_cell.angle_alpha   90.00
_cell.angle_beta   90.00
_cell.angle_gamma   90.00
#
_symmetry.space_group_name_H-M   'P 1'
#
loop_
_entity.id
_entity.type
_entity.pdbx_description
1 polymer ?
#
loop_
_entity_poly.entity_id
_entity_poly.type
_entity_poly.pdbx_seq_one_letter_code
_entity_poly.pdbx_strand_id
1 'polypeptide(L)'
;MQSHVKVNVLKRLKTAYGHLDHVIKAVESEQYCIDILHQSLAVQSALRAVDSIILKGHLEEHASSAMQGKDKEKSIQEIIAVFEKADR
;
A
#
# COMPACT_ATOMS: atom_id res chain seq x y z
N MET A 1 -5.48 -13.93 2.86
CA MET A 1 -4.11 -13.37 2.94
C MET A 1 -3.21 -14.37 3.63
N GLN A 2 -2.35 -15.01 2.85
CA GLN A 2 -1.36 -15.99 3.32
C GLN A 2 -0.45 -15.45 4.44
N SER A 3 -0.01 -16.34 5.35
CA SER A 3 0.78 -15.99 6.54
C SER A 3 2.07 -15.22 6.22
N HIS A 4 2.79 -15.63 5.17
CA HIS A 4 4.05 -14.98 4.79
C HIS A 4 3.84 -13.55 4.23
N VAL A 5 2.75 -13.33 3.47
CA VAL A 5 2.36 -12.00 2.97
C VAL A 5 2.03 -11.09 4.15
N LYS A 6 1.24 -11.58 5.12
CA LYS A 6 0.88 -10.84 6.34
C LYS A 6 2.11 -10.36 7.11
N VAL A 7 3.08 -11.22 7.36
CA VAL A 7 4.30 -10.88 8.10
C VAL A 7 5.11 -9.80 7.37
N ASN A 8 5.27 -9.93 6.05
CA ASN A 8 6.00 -8.96 5.24
C ASN A 8 5.30 -7.58 5.20
N VAL A 9 3.98 -7.57 5.00
CA VAL A 9 3.15 -6.36 5.02
C VAL A 9 3.27 -5.64 6.37
N LEU A 10 3.09 -6.36 7.49
CA LEU A 10 3.20 -5.77 8.83
C LEU A 10 4.59 -5.18 9.10
N LYS A 11 5.65 -5.86 8.66
CA LYS A 11 7.02 -5.34 8.80
C LYS A 11 7.18 -4.01 8.07
N ARG A 12 6.74 -3.94 6.81
CA ARG A 12 6.86 -2.73 5.98
C ARG A 12 5.98 -1.58 6.46
N LEU A 13 4.76 -1.87 6.91
CA LEU A 13 3.88 -0.87 7.52
C LEU A 13 4.50 -0.27 8.77
N LYS A 14 5.14 -1.08 9.63
CA LYS A 14 5.86 -0.56 10.81
C LYS A 14 7.02 0.37 10.42
N THR A 15 7.75 0.06 9.35
CA THR A 15 8.78 0.96 8.80
C THR A 15 8.17 2.25 8.27
N ALA A 16 7.09 2.18 7.48
CA ALA A 16 6.41 3.37 6.96
C ALA A 16 5.85 4.25 8.08
N TYR A 17 5.31 3.64 9.15
CA TYR A 17 4.89 4.34 10.36
C TYR A 17 6.04 5.10 11.02
N GLY A 18 7.21 4.48 11.17
CA GLY A 18 8.40 5.15 11.69
C GLY A 18 8.84 6.34 10.82
N HIS A 19 8.73 6.25 9.50
CA HIS A 19 9.01 7.38 8.61
C HIS A 19 7.96 8.49 8.74
N LEU A 20 6.67 8.14 8.87
CA LEU A 20 5.60 9.11 9.09
C LEU A 20 5.78 9.85 10.42
N ASP A 21 6.17 9.14 11.48
CA ASP A 21 6.50 9.73 12.78
C ASP A 21 7.63 10.77 12.67
N HIS A 22 8.65 10.51 11.84
CA HIS A 22 9.69 11.50 11.55
C HIS A 22 9.15 12.73 10.82
N VAL A 23 8.27 12.55 9.82
CA VAL A 23 7.63 13.67 9.11
C VAL A 23 6.84 14.54 10.08
N ILE A 24 6.08 13.94 11.00
CA ILE A 24 5.32 14.67 12.03
C ILE A 24 6.27 15.51 12.88
N LYS A 25 7.34 14.92 13.41
CA LYS A 25 8.34 15.63 14.21
C LYS A 25 9.05 16.75 13.44
N ALA A 26 9.29 16.55 12.15
CA ALA A 26 9.88 17.57 11.27
C ALA A 26 8.97 18.79 11.13
N VAL A 27 7.65 18.57 11.00
CA VAL A 27 6.64 19.64 11.00
C VAL A 27 6.57 20.34 12.35
N GLU A 28 6.50 19.58 13.45
CA GLU A 28 6.47 20.15 14.81
C GLU A 28 7.71 20.98 15.16
N SER A 29 8.85 20.64 14.55
CA SER A 29 10.13 21.35 14.71
C SER A 29 10.35 22.46 13.68
N GLU A 30 9.31 22.82 12.90
CA GLU A 30 9.36 23.86 11.86
C GLU A 30 10.52 23.69 10.86
N GLN A 31 10.81 22.45 10.47
CA GLN A 31 11.87 22.16 9.49
C GLN A 31 11.56 22.72 8.09
N TYR A 32 12.59 22.79 7.24
CA TYR A 32 12.47 23.31 5.89
C TYR A 32 11.45 22.52 5.07
N CYS A 33 10.49 23.25 4.46
CA CYS A 33 9.34 22.66 3.80
C CYS A 33 9.69 21.65 2.70
N ILE A 34 10.78 21.88 1.95
CA ILE A 34 11.21 20.96 0.88
C ILE A 34 11.68 19.62 1.45
N ASP A 35 12.34 19.62 2.61
CA ASP A 35 12.80 18.38 3.24
C ASP A 35 11.62 17.57 3.77
N ILE A 36 10.64 18.25 4.38
CA ILE A 36 9.37 17.63 4.80
C ILE A 36 8.64 17.01 3.60
N LEU A 37 8.61 17.71 2.46
CA LEU A 37 8.00 17.20 1.23
C LEU A 37 8.73 15.95 0.71
N HIS A 38 10.06 15.94 0.69
CA HIS A 38 10.83 14.75 0.30
C HIS A 38 10.56 13.56 1.23
N GLN A 39 10.51 13.78 2.54
CA GLN A 39 10.22 12.72 3.51
C GLN A 39 8.77 12.20 3.36
N SER A 40 7.80 13.09 3.15
CA SER A 40 6.41 12.73 2.87
C SER A 40 6.28 11.87 1.61
N LEU A 41 6.96 12.25 0.52
CA LEU A 41 7.00 11.46 -0.72
C LEU A 41 7.61 10.07 -0.51
N ALA A 42 8.62 9.95 0.36
CA ALA A 42 9.20 8.67 0.73
C ALA A 42 8.20 7.77 1.49
N VAL A 43 7.41 8.34 2.40
CA VAL A 43 6.32 7.61 3.09
C VAL A 43 5.29 7.10 2.07
N GLN A 44 4.84 7.96 1.16
CA GLN A 44 3.89 7.56 0.11
C GLN A 44 4.45 6.44 -0.76
N SER A 45 5.73 6.51 -1.14
CA SER A 45 6.38 5.44 -1.90
C SER A 45 6.45 4.13 -1.13
N ALA A 46 6.68 4.18 0.18
CA ALA A 46 6.68 2.99 1.03
C ALA A 46 5.29 2.35 1.11
N LEU A 47 4.22 3.15 1.19
CA LEU A 47 2.83 2.68 1.19
C LEU A 47 2.46 2.03 -0.15
N ARG A 48 2.79 2.66 -1.29
CA ARG A 48 2.59 2.05 -2.62
C ARG A 48 3.27 0.69 -2.76
N ALA A 49 4.46 0.53 -2.18
CA ALA A 49 5.15 -0.76 -2.18
C ALA A 49 4.43 -1.82 -1.31
N VAL A 50 3.79 -1.42 -0.21
CA VAL A 50 2.95 -2.31 0.60
C VAL A 50 1.70 -2.73 -0.18
N ASP A 51 1.03 -1.79 -0.84
CA ASP A 51 -0.18 -2.05 -1.62
C ASP A 51 0.09 -3.07 -2.74
N SER A 52 1.22 -2.93 -3.43
CA SER A 52 1.65 -3.89 -4.46
C SER A 52 1.81 -5.31 -3.92
N ILE A 53 2.37 -5.47 -2.71
CA ILE A 53 2.53 -6.78 -2.07
C ILE A 53 1.17 -7.38 -1.69
N ILE A 54 0.27 -6.56 -1.12
CA ILE A 54 -1.08 -7.00 -0.74
C ILE A 54 -1.84 -7.45 -1.99
N LEU A 55 -1.83 -6.65 -3.05
CA LEU A 55 -2.52 -6.96 -4.29
C LEU A 55 -1.96 -8.24 -4.92
N LYS A 56 -0.64 -8.36 -5.04
CA LYS A 56 -0.01 -9.57 -5.58
C LYS A 56 -0.43 -10.80 -4.79
N GLY A 57 -0.39 -10.73 -3.45
CA GLY A 57 -0.83 -11.83 -2.59
C GLY A 57 -2.32 -12.16 -2.74
N HIS A 58 -3.18 -11.15 -2.90
CA HIS A 58 -4.61 -11.33 -3.17
C HIS A 58 -4.84 -12.05 -4.51
N LEU A 59 -4.14 -11.63 -5.57
CA LEU A 59 -4.23 -12.27 -6.88
C LEU A 59 -3.69 -13.70 -6.85
N GLU A 60 -2.56 -13.97 -6.21
CA GLU A 60 -2.01 -15.33 -6.10
C GLU A 60 -2.95 -16.29 -5.34
N GLU A 61 -3.67 -15.78 -4.34
CA GLU A 61 -4.58 -16.57 -3.50
C GLU A 61 -5.97 -16.78 -4.13
N HIS A 62 -6.46 -15.81 -4.93
CA HIS A 62 -7.83 -15.81 -5.44
C HIS A 62 -7.96 -15.84 -6.96
N ALA A 63 -6.93 -15.51 -7.75
CA ALA A 63 -7.05 -15.39 -9.20
C ALA A 63 -7.41 -16.73 -9.87
N SER A 64 -6.87 -17.86 -9.42
CA SER A 64 -7.23 -19.18 -9.97
C SER A 64 -8.72 -19.51 -9.80
N SER A 65 -9.32 -19.05 -8.69
CA SER A 65 -10.74 -19.25 -8.37
C SER A 65 -11.63 -18.20 -9.06
N ALA A 66 -11.15 -16.96 -9.19
CA ALA A 66 -11.87 -15.86 -9.83
C ALA A 66 -11.90 -15.98 -11.36
N MET A 67 -10.99 -16.74 -11.98
CA MET A 67 -10.97 -16.94 -13.43
C MET A 67 -11.99 -17.97 -13.96
N GLN A 68 -12.80 -18.59 -13.09
CA GLN A 68 -13.87 -19.50 -13.48
C GLN A 68 -15.25 -18.92 -13.11
N GLY A 69 -16.14 -18.78 -14.10
CA GLY A 69 -17.56 -18.48 -13.89
C GLY A 69 -17.93 -16.99 -13.72
N LYS A 70 -19.05 -16.75 -13.03
CA LYS A 70 -19.74 -15.44 -12.91
C LYS A 70 -19.03 -14.43 -11.98
N ASP A 71 -18.07 -14.87 -11.18
CA ASP A 71 -17.36 -14.01 -10.22
C ASP A 71 -16.16 -13.26 -10.81
N LYS A 72 -15.73 -13.61 -12.02
CA LYS A 72 -14.62 -12.97 -12.73
C LYS A 72 -14.80 -11.47 -12.90
N GLU A 73 -15.97 -11.05 -13.38
CA GLU A 73 -16.30 -9.64 -13.64
C GLU A 73 -16.22 -8.83 -12.34
N LYS A 74 -16.73 -9.40 -11.24
CA LYS A 74 -16.77 -8.77 -9.93
C LYS A 74 -15.36 -8.61 -9.34
N SER A 75 -14.53 -9.64 -9.40
CA SER A 75 -13.15 -9.56 -8.93
C SER A 75 -12.32 -8.55 -9.73
N ILE A 76 -12.53 -8.45 -11.05
CA ILE A 76 -11.90 -7.42 -11.89
C ILE A 76 -12.34 -6.01 -11.46
N GLN A 77 -13.65 -5.79 -11.25
CA GLN A 77 -14.17 -4.51 -10.79
C GLN A 77 -13.65 -4.11 -9.41
N GLU A 78 -13.52 -5.06 -8.47
CA GLU A 78 -12.92 -4.80 -7.15
C GLU A 78 -11.48 -4.31 -7.26
N ILE A 79 -10.67 -4.88 -8.16
CA ILE A 79 -9.30 -4.45 -8.41
C ILE A 79 -9.28 -3.05 -9.06
N ILE A 80 -10.09 -2.81 -10.09
CA ILE A 80 -10.18 -1.51 -10.77
C ILE A 80 -10.55 -0.40 -9.77
N ALA A 81 -11.55 -0.64 -8.91
CA ALA A 81 -12.00 0.35 -7.92
C ALA A 81 -10.92 0.71 -6.88
N VAL A 82 -9.98 -0.20 -6.57
CA VAL A 82 -8.83 0.09 -5.71
C VAL A 82 -7.84 1.01 -6.41
N PHE A 83 -7.55 0.78 -7.68
CA PHE A 83 -6.61 1.61 -8.46
C PHE A 83 -7.17 2.98 -8.84
N GLU A 84 -8.45 3.10 -9.18
CA GLU A 84 -9.09 4.40 -9.44
C GLU A 84 -9.07 5.33 -8.22
N LYS A 85 -9.03 4.78 -7.00
CA LYS A 85 -8.87 5.57 -5.78
C LYS A 85 -7.42 5.98 -5.50
N ALA A 86 -6.45 5.23 -6.01
CA ALA A 86 -5.04 5.49 -5.81
C ALA A 86 -4.47 6.56 -6.77
N ASP A 87 -5.09 6.73 -7.94
CA ASP A 87 -4.72 7.73 -8.96
C ASP A 87 -5.40 9.10 -8.77
N ARG A 88 -6.17 9.29 -7.68
CA ARG A 88 -6.86 10.54 -7.34
C ARG A 88 -6.14 11.37 -6.29
#